data_AF-A0A1X2DT33-F1
#
_entry.id   AF-A0A1X2DT33-F1
#
_cell.length_a   1.000
_cell.length_b   1.000
_cell.length_c   1.000
_cell.angle_alpha   90.00
_cell.angle_beta   90.00
_cell.angle_gamma   90.00
#
_symmetry.space_group_name_H-M   'P 1'
#
loop_
_entity.id
_entity.type
_entity.pdbx_description
1 polymer ?
#
loop_
_entity_poly.entity_id
_entity_poly.type
_entity_poly.pdbx_seq_one_letter_code
_entity_poly.pdbx_strand_id
1 'polypeptide(L)' 'MGALRFIGLATVTAIAPIAIVLGAGPAHADTDLGKPCSPAGAKVWGVPGPIYCEPQPDGQAHWVSIPVDAMCVAFCVNHP' A
#
# COMPACT_ATOMS: atom_id res chain seq x y z
N MET A 1 24.33 11.74 -33.11
CA MET A 1 23.97 11.98 -31.69
C MET A 1 22.49 11.71 -31.37
N GLY A 2 21.54 11.87 -32.29
CA GLY A 2 20.11 11.59 -32.03
C GLY A 2 19.78 10.11 -31.80
N ALA A 3 20.25 9.21 -32.67
CA ALA A 3 19.92 7.77 -32.59
C ALA A 3 20.32 7.12 -31.24
N LEU A 4 21.48 7.47 -30.69
CA LEU A 4 21.92 6.98 -29.38
C LEU A 4 21.00 7.43 -28.23
N ARG A 5 20.42 8.64 -28.32
CA ARG A 5 19.45 9.15 -27.34
C ARG A 5 18.11 8.43 -27.46
N PHE A 6 17.66 8.12 -28.67
CA PHE A 6 16.44 7.36 -28.89
C PHE A 6 16.56 5.92 -28.38
N ILE A 7 17.71 5.27 -28.60
CA ILE A 7 17.97 3.92 -28.06
C ILE A 7 17.99 3.96 -26.53
N GLY A 8 18.69 4.92 -25.93
CA GLY A 8 18.70 5.09 -24.48
C GLY A 8 17.30 5.28 -23.90
N LEU A 9 16.49 6.15 -24.50
CA LEU A 9 15.11 6.40 -24.07
C LEU A 9 14.24 5.14 -24.17
N ALA A 10 14.31 4.45 -25.32
CA ALA A 10 13.54 3.21 -25.55
C ALA A 10 13.89 2.12 -24.54
N THR A 11 15.18 2.01 -24.20
CA THR A 11 15.68 1.01 -23.24
C THR A 11 15.18 1.33 -21.83
N VAL A 12 15.24 2.61 -21.41
CA VAL A 12 14.72 3.04 -20.10
C VAL A 12 13.21 2.82 -20.00
N THR A 13 12.44 3.17 -21.04
CA THR A 13 10.98 2.95 -21.04
C THR A 13 10.58 1.48 -21.00
N ALA A 14 11.41 0.57 -21.51
CA ALA A 14 11.14 -0.86 -21.46
C ALA A 14 11.51 -1.49 -20.10
N ILE A 15 12.63 -1.07 -19.50
CA ILE A 15 13.18 -1.70 -18.30
C ILE A 15 12.61 -1.09 -17.01
N ALA A 16 12.39 0.23 -16.97
CA ALA A 16 11.84 0.90 -15.80
C ALA A 16 10.51 0.31 -15.29
N PRO A 17 9.49 0.01 -16.12
CA PRO A 17 8.25 -0.59 -15.62
C PRO A 17 8.46 -1.98 -15.04
N ILE A 18 9.41 -2.76 -15.57
CA ILE A 18 9.73 -4.08 -15.02
C ILE A 18 10.37 -3.94 -13.63
N ALA A 19 11.29 -3.00 -13.46
CA ALA A 19 11.90 -2.71 -12.16
C ALA A 19 10.87 -2.20 -11.14
N ILE A 20 9.91 -1.38 -11.57
CA ILE A 20 8.81 -0.90 -10.72
C ILE A 20 7.90 -2.05 -10.31
N VAL A 21 7.53 -2.93 -11.23
CA VAL A 21 6.66 -4.09 -10.93
C VAL A 21 7.36 -5.09 -10.00
N LEU A 22 8.66 -5.33 -10.18
CA LEU A 22 9.43 -6.23 -9.31
C LEU A 22 9.78 -5.60 -7.95
N GLY A 23 9.94 -4.28 -7.89
CA GLY A 23 10.24 -3.53 -6.66
C GLY A 23 8.99 -3.11 -5.88
N ALA A 24 7.83 -3.07 -6.53
CA ALA A 24 6.52 -3.00 -5.88
C ALA A 24 6.26 -4.35 -5.23
N GLY A 25 6.85 -4.56 -4.05
CA GLY A 25 6.40 -5.62 -3.15
C GLY A 25 4.90 -5.48 -2.90
N PRO A 26 4.21 -6.57 -2.53
CA PRO A 26 2.82 -6.48 -2.13
C PRO A 26 2.70 -5.35 -1.10
N ALA A 27 1.68 -4.50 -1.22
CA ALA A 27 1.39 -3.53 -0.18
C ALA A 27 1.40 -4.31 1.14
N HIS A 28 2.22 -3.90 2.11
CA HIS A 28 2.53 -4.68 3.32
C HIS A 28 1.31 -5.25 4.05
N ALA A 29 0.13 -4.71 3.77
CA ALA A 29 -1.14 -5.17 4.29
C ALA A 29 -1.72 -6.45 3.67
N ASP A 30 -1.34 -6.86 2.46
CA ASP A 30 -1.86 -8.10 1.85
C ASP A 30 -1.43 -9.34 2.65
N THR A 31 -0.26 -9.29 3.31
CA THR A 31 0.23 -10.39 4.16
C THR A 31 -0.40 -10.44 5.56
N ASP A 32 -1.09 -9.38 5.97
CA ASP A 32 -1.81 -9.34 7.25
C ASP A 32 -3.31 -9.65 7.08
N LEU A 33 -3.79 -9.64 5.84
CA LEU A 33 -5.14 -10.06 5.49
C LEU A 33 -5.32 -11.55 5.79
N GLY A 34 -6.15 -11.86 6.80
CA GLY A 34 -6.42 -13.22 7.28
C GLY A 34 -5.66 -13.62 8.56
N LYS A 35 -4.75 -12.78 9.07
CA LYS A 35 -4.21 -12.97 10.43
C LYS A 35 -5.25 -12.53 11.47
N PRO A 36 -5.27 -13.18 12.65
CA PRO A 36 -6.05 -12.69 13.77
C PRO A 36 -5.70 -11.23 14.09
N CYS A 37 -6.73 -10.45 14.36
CA CYS A 37 -6.63 -9.05 14.72
C CYS A 37 -5.77 -8.87 15.99
N SER A 38 -4.56 -8.33 15.85
CA SER A 38 -3.68 -8.03 16.99
C SER A 38 -2.50 -7.13 16.59
N PRO A 39 -2.05 -6.19 17.45
CA PRO A 39 -2.71 -5.73 18.68
C PRO A 39 -3.92 -4.83 18.39
N ALA A 40 -4.78 -4.61 19.40
CA ALA A 40 -5.89 -3.66 19.30
C ALA A 40 -5.36 -2.26 18.88
N GLY A 41 -6.04 -1.63 17.93
CA GLY A 41 -5.64 -0.36 17.32
C GLY A 41 -4.66 -0.47 16.15
N ALA A 42 -4.17 -1.68 15.80
CA ALA A 42 -3.40 -1.89 14.59
C ALA A 42 -4.19 -1.46 13.36
N LYS A 43 -3.52 -0.84 12.38
CA LYS A 43 -4.13 -0.37 11.13
C LYS A 43 -3.40 -1.02 9.95
N VAL A 44 -4.16 -1.60 9.04
CA VAL A 44 -3.61 -2.19 7.80
C VAL A 44 -4.50 -1.84 6.62
N TRP A 45 -4.01 -2.07 5.41
CA TRP A 45 -4.77 -1.88 4.18
C TRP A 45 -5.51 -3.17 3.78
N GLY A 46 -6.80 -3.24 4.10
CA GLY A 46 -7.64 -4.37 3.69
C GLY A 46 -8.02 -4.32 2.21
N VAL A 47 -8.79 -5.32 1.77
CA VAL A 47 -9.47 -5.31 0.47
C VAL A 47 -10.96 -5.03 0.72
N PRO A 48 -11.54 -3.92 0.24
CA PRO A 48 -11.02 -2.96 -0.75
C PRO A 48 -10.31 -1.71 -0.19
N GLY A 49 -10.18 -1.55 1.13
CA GLY A 49 -9.66 -0.32 1.73
C GLY A 49 -9.13 -0.51 3.15
N PRO A 50 -8.71 0.57 3.83
CA PRO A 50 -8.05 0.49 5.12
C PRO A 50 -8.99 -0.01 6.21
N ILE A 51 -8.43 -0.84 7.08
CA ILE A 51 -9.09 -1.48 8.21
C ILE A 51 -8.26 -1.24 9.47
N TYR A 52 -8.91 -1.31 10.64
CA TYR A 52 -8.25 -1.29 11.93
C TYR A 52 -8.76 -2.41 12.82
N CYS A 53 -7.94 -2.75 13.82
CA CYS A 53 -8.26 -3.76 14.79
C CYS A 53 -9.05 -3.16 15.95
N GLU A 54 -10.35 -3.42 16.03
CA GLU A 54 -11.23 -2.87 17.06
C GLU A 54 -11.65 -3.94 18.08
N PRO A 55 -11.56 -3.66 19.40
CA PRO A 55 -12.16 -4.51 20.43
C PRO A 55 -13.68 -4.49 20.34
N GLN A 56 -14.31 -5.65 20.25
CA GLN A 56 -15.75 -5.80 20.11
C GLN A 56 -16.36 -6.31 21.44
N PRO A 57 -17.67 -6.09 21.70
CA PRO A 57 -18.30 -6.50 22.97
C PRO A 57 -18.27 -8.00 23.27
N ASP A 58 -17.93 -8.84 22.29
CA ASP A 58 -17.72 -10.28 22.45
C ASP A 58 -16.37 -10.62 23.12
N GLY A 59 -15.55 -9.60 23.44
CA GLY A 59 -14.24 -9.75 24.06
C GLY A 59 -13.14 -10.12 23.07
N GLN A 60 -13.44 -10.19 21.77
CA GLN A 60 -12.47 -10.43 20.71
C GLN A 60 -12.21 -9.13 19.94
N ALA A 61 -11.06 -9.06 19.27
CA ALA A 61 -10.75 -7.97 18.37
C ALA A 61 -11.06 -8.40 16.94
N HIS A 62 -11.73 -7.52 16.18
CA HIS A 62 -12.10 -7.78 14.79
C HIS A 62 -11.57 -6.69 13.88
N TRP A 63 -11.26 -7.08 12.64
CA TRP A 63 -10.91 -6.13 11.60
C TRP A 63 -12.17 -5.40 11.13
N VAL A 64 -12.17 -4.08 11.28
CA VAL A 64 -13.27 -3.19 10.87
C VAL A 64 -12.77 -2.14 9.89
N SER A 65 -13.64 -1.75 8.96
CA SER A 65 -13.29 -0.73 7.96
C SER A 65 -13.16 0.65 8.58
N ILE A 66 -12.09 1.37 8.24
CA ILE A 66 -11.98 2.79 8.57
C ILE A 66 -12.81 3.55 7.53
N PRO A 67 -13.86 4.28 7.93
CA PRO A 67 -14.64 5.06 6.98
C PRO A 67 -13.83 6.27 6.48
N VAL A 68 -14.11 6.71 5.25
CA VAL A 68 -13.30 7.72 4.55
C VAL A 68 -13.24 9.06 5.28
N ASP A 69 -14.32 9.43 5.96
CA ASP A 69 -14.41 10.62 6.81
C ASP A 69 -13.55 10.54 8.08
N ALA A 70 -13.18 9.35 8.53
CA ALA A 70 -12.27 9.12 9.65
C ALA A 70 -10.79 8.97 9.23
N MET A 71 -10.48 9.08 7.93
CA MET A 71 -9.11 8.96 7.42
C MET A 71 -8.37 10.30 7.51
N CYS A 72 -7.44 10.41 8.47
CA CYS A 72 -6.42 11.47 8.45
C CYS A 72 -5.24 11.01 7.57
N VAL A 73 -5.27 11.35 6.28
CA VAL A 73 -4.17 11.07 5.34
C VAL A 73 -3.12 12.18 5.41
N ALA A 74 -1.87 11.81 5.71
CA ALA A 74 -0.73 12.69 5.50
C ALA A 74 -0.30 12.61 4.03
N PHE A 75 -0.35 13.73 3.31
CA PHE A 75 0.22 13.80 1.96
C PHE A 75 1.73 14.00 2.06
N CYS A 76 2.50 13.01 1.63
CA CYS A 76 3.93 13.21 1.37
C CYS A 76 4.07 14.02 0.07
N VAL A 77 4.13 15.34 0.19
CA VAL A 77 4.56 16.18 -0.93
C VAL A 77 6.06 16.03 -1.08
N ASN A 78 6.50 15.58 -2.26
CA ASN A 78 7.91 15.55 -2.60
C ASN A 78 8.41 17.00 -2.57
N HIS A 79 9.24 17.36 -1.58
CA HIS A 79 9.88 18.67 -1.56
C HIS A 79 10.87 18.69 -2.73
N PRO A 80 10.78 19.67 -3.65
CA PRO A 80 11.63 19.73 -4.83
C PRO A 80 13.12 19.85 -4.48
#